data_AF-A0A7C1KN58-F1
#
_entry.id   AF-A0A7C1KN58-F1
#
_cell.length_a   1.000
_cell.length_b   1.000
_cell.length_c   1.000
_cell.angle_alpha   90.00
_cell.angle_beta   90.00
_cell.angle_gamma   90.00
#
_symmetry.space_group_name_H-M   'P 1'
#
loop_
_entity.id
_entity.type
_entity.pdbx_description
1 polymer ?
#
loop_
_entity_poly.entity_id
_entity_poly.type
_entity_poly.pdbx_seq_one_letter_code
_entity_poly.pdbx_strand_id
1 'polypeptide(L)'
;MKILSIRKGFQADHSSTSYEFFAIEKPLSRSEREKVASLSSRSRPSRRRVSFVYHGEWSDLPDGWESLMEKYYDVMYSESYDWWTLAMAFDADQKTIKEIKRYEFRGTDDLGVSVDSKGNRVIVTIYCRLSPEFHANNNSDYDYYEDEEEEDELEEAIESEDSLLNLLAQNREYLKNGDYRLLYGVWQEYGFESEEEEFEGEVPLEPPKMDKLPQSIKYLLSALERI
;
A
#
# COMPACT_ATOMS: atom_id res chain seq x y z
N MET A 1 -30.21 7.28 24.82
CA MET A 1 -29.41 6.18 24.25
C MET A 1 -28.64 6.76 23.07
N LYS A 2 -27.34 7.01 23.22
CA LYS A 2 -26.50 7.57 22.14
C LYS A 2 -25.85 6.39 21.43
N ILE A 3 -26.08 6.28 20.13
CA ILE A 3 -25.38 5.31 19.28
C ILE A 3 -23.91 5.75 19.26
N LEU A 4 -23.03 4.88 19.72
CA LEU A 4 -21.59 5.05 19.65
C LEU A 4 -21.16 4.81 18.20
N SER A 5 -20.40 5.76 17.67
CA SER A 5 -19.67 5.79 16.40
C SER A 5 -19.57 4.46 15.63
N ILE A 6 -20.06 4.45 14.38
CA ILE A 6 -19.90 3.35 13.43
C ILE A 6 -18.50 3.48 12.81
N ARG A 7 -17.68 2.42 12.92
CA ARG A 7 -16.44 2.29 12.11
C ARG A 7 -16.85 2.20 10.63
N LYS A 8 -16.33 3.09 9.79
CA LYS A 8 -16.47 3.04 8.32
C LYS A 8 -15.11 3.04 7.61
N GLY A 9 -14.17 2.25 8.12
CA GLY A 9 -13.33 1.44 7.24
C GLY A 9 -14.07 0.13 7.04
N PHE A 10 -14.05 -0.45 5.84
CA PHE A 10 -14.59 -1.79 5.66
C PHE A 10 -13.73 -2.71 6.53
N GLN A 11 -14.22 -3.07 7.72
CA GLN A 11 -13.79 -4.35 8.29
C GLN A 11 -14.16 -5.34 7.22
N ALA A 12 -13.15 -5.92 6.57
CA ALA A 12 -13.37 -7.15 5.85
C ALA A 12 -14.20 -8.02 6.80
N ASP A 13 -15.40 -8.43 6.36
CA ASP A 13 -15.99 -9.60 7.00
C ASP A 13 -14.92 -10.71 6.94
N HIS A 14 -14.98 -11.69 7.84
CA HIS A 14 -13.98 -12.76 7.94
C HIS A 14 -13.90 -13.67 6.69
N SER A 15 -14.20 -13.14 5.51
CA SER A 15 -14.15 -13.72 4.20
C SER A 15 -13.89 -12.70 3.09
N SER A 16 -13.55 -11.43 3.34
CA SER A 16 -13.35 -10.44 2.26
C SER A 16 -11.93 -9.89 2.16
N THR A 17 -11.57 -9.52 0.94
CA THR A 17 -10.31 -8.85 0.59
C THR A 17 -10.63 -7.61 -0.22
N SER A 18 -10.03 -6.49 0.17
CA SER A 18 -10.16 -5.22 -0.54
C SER A 18 -8.82 -4.75 -1.08
N TYR A 19 -8.84 -4.00 -2.18
CA TYR A 19 -7.66 -3.38 -2.78
C TYR A 19 -7.98 -1.96 -3.20
N GLU A 20 -7.08 -1.03 -2.92
CA GLU A 20 -7.11 0.36 -3.39
C GLU A 20 -5.81 0.67 -4.11
N PHE A 21 -5.89 1.14 -5.35
CA PHE A 21 -4.73 1.44 -6.19
C PHE A 21 -4.71 2.92 -6.60
N PHE A 22 -3.50 3.48 -6.72
CA PHE A 22 -3.29 4.85 -7.17
C PHE A 22 -2.08 5.03 -8.09
N ALA A 23 -2.30 5.65 -9.25
CA ALA A 23 -1.31 5.99 -10.25
C ALA A 23 -0.96 7.47 -10.15
N ILE A 24 0.27 7.74 -9.72
CA ILE A 24 0.79 9.08 -9.38
C ILE A 24 1.48 9.68 -10.61
N GLU A 25 2.40 8.94 -11.22
CA GLU A 25 3.28 9.48 -12.25
C GLU A 25 2.60 9.53 -13.61
N LYS A 26 1.89 8.45 -13.98
CA LYS A 26 1.26 8.32 -15.29
C LYS A 26 -0.21 7.94 -15.14
N PRO A 27 -1.15 8.83 -15.49
CA PRO A 27 -2.55 8.45 -15.64
C PRO A 27 -2.72 7.34 -16.67
N LEU A 28 -3.63 6.40 -16.39
CA LEU A 28 -4.01 5.34 -17.30
C LEU A 28 -4.71 5.92 -18.53
N SER A 29 -4.30 5.45 -19.71
CA SER A 29 -5.02 5.63 -20.96
C SER A 29 -6.33 4.84 -20.95
N ARG A 30 -7.23 5.17 -21.88
CA ARG A 30 -8.48 4.42 -22.08
C ARG A 30 -8.25 2.91 -22.27
N SER A 31 -7.26 2.53 -23.08
CA SER A 31 -6.95 1.12 -23.32
C SER A 31 -6.40 0.38 -22.08
N GLU A 32 -5.68 1.10 -21.20
CA GLU A 32 -5.18 0.54 -19.94
C GLU A 32 -6.34 0.40 -18.94
N ARG A 33 -7.25 1.38 -18.86
CA ARG A 33 -8.47 1.30 -18.04
C ARG A 33 -9.37 0.15 -18.46
N GLU A 34 -9.55 -0.08 -19.76
CA GLU A 34 -10.33 -1.22 -20.28
C GLU A 34 -9.72 -2.57 -19.86
N LYS A 35 -8.39 -2.69 -19.84
CA LYS A 35 -7.71 -3.90 -19.33
C LYS A 35 -7.94 -4.09 -17.83
N VAL A 36 -7.78 -3.03 -17.03
CA VAL A 36 -8.02 -3.12 -15.57
C VAL A 36 -9.48 -3.44 -15.28
N ALA A 37 -10.42 -2.82 -15.99
CA ALA A 37 -11.86 -3.06 -15.83
C ALA A 37 -12.25 -4.52 -16.15
N SER A 38 -11.48 -5.20 -17.01
CA SER A 38 -11.73 -6.61 -17.35
C SER A 38 -11.45 -7.58 -16.19
N LEU A 39 -10.71 -7.16 -15.16
CA LEU A 39 -10.38 -7.99 -13.98
C LEU A 39 -11.56 -8.17 -13.02
N SER A 40 -12.52 -7.24 -13.05
CA SER A 40 -13.74 -7.34 -12.23
C SER A 40 -14.86 -6.51 -12.84
N SER A 41 -16.00 -7.16 -13.06
CA SER A 41 -17.22 -6.48 -13.54
C SER A 41 -17.76 -5.42 -12.59
N ARG A 42 -17.29 -5.41 -11.32
CA ARG A 42 -17.65 -4.40 -10.30
C ARG A 42 -16.68 -3.23 -10.25
N SER A 43 -15.50 -3.36 -10.87
CA SER A 43 -14.50 -2.30 -10.87
C SER A 43 -14.84 -1.23 -11.92
N ARG A 44 -14.65 0.04 -11.56
CA ARG A 44 -14.74 1.17 -12.48
C ARG A 44 -13.45 1.99 -12.38
N PRO A 45 -12.39 1.61 -13.11
CA PRO A 45 -11.11 2.31 -13.05
C PRO A 45 -11.27 3.75 -13.57
N SER A 46 -10.82 4.74 -12.79
CA SER A 46 -10.60 6.10 -13.26
C SER A 46 -9.26 6.20 -13.99
N ARG A 47 -8.84 7.42 -14.37
CA ARG A 47 -7.50 7.63 -14.92
C ARG A 47 -6.38 7.37 -13.91
N ARG A 48 -6.66 7.41 -12.62
CA ARG A 48 -5.62 7.27 -11.58
C ARG A 48 -5.95 6.26 -10.49
N ARG A 49 -7.22 5.92 -10.28
CA ARG A 49 -7.64 5.03 -9.19
C ARG A 49 -8.44 3.84 -9.69
N VAL A 50 -8.39 2.76 -8.92
CA VAL A 50 -9.35 1.66 -8.98
C VAL A 50 -9.41 1.01 -7.62
N SER A 51 -10.60 0.53 -7.27
CA SER A 51 -10.82 -0.32 -6.11
C SER A 51 -11.38 -1.67 -6.52
N PHE A 52 -11.02 -2.70 -5.76
CA PHE A 52 -11.58 -4.05 -5.90
C PHE A 52 -12.02 -4.55 -4.53
N VAL A 53 -13.16 -5.24 -4.50
CA VAL A 53 -13.66 -5.92 -3.31
C VAL A 53 -14.10 -7.31 -3.71
N TYR A 54 -13.51 -8.30 -3.03
CA TYR A 54 -13.82 -9.71 -3.20
C TYR A 54 -14.39 -10.26 -1.89
N HIS A 55 -15.41 -11.11 -2.01
CA HIS A 55 -16.03 -11.80 -0.87
C HIS A 55 -15.89 -13.32 -1.04
N GLY A 56 -15.67 -14.02 0.06
CA GLY A 56 -15.35 -15.45 0.14
C GLY A 56 -13.85 -15.75 0.24
N GLU A 57 -13.50 -16.77 1.02
CA GLU A 57 -12.11 -17.25 1.28
C GLU A 57 -11.30 -17.65 0.02
N TRP A 58 -11.95 -17.77 -1.14
CA TRP A 58 -11.33 -18.23 -2.39
C TRP A 58 -11.47 -17.21 -3.53
N SER A 59 -11.95 -16.01 -3.22
CA SER A 59 -12.13 -14.93 -4.20
C SER A 59 -11.00 -13.92 -4.03
N ASP A 60 -10.19 -13.74 -5.06
CA ASP A 60 -9.10 -12.76 -5.08
C ASP A 60 -8.96 -12.12 -6.46
N LEU A 61 -8.13 -11.08 -6.56
CA LEU A 61 -7.81 -10.40 -7.80
C LEU A 61 -7.18 -11.39 -8.81
N PRO A 62 -7.78 -11.58 -9.99
CA PRO A 62 -7.21 -12.43 -11.02
C PRO A 62 -5.81 -11.95 -11.42
N ASP A 63 -4.89 -12.90 -11.59
CA ASP A 63 -3.48 -12.67 -11.92
C ASP A 63 -2.65 -11.90 -10.87
N GLY A 64 -3.20 -11.68 -9.67
CA GLY A 64 -2.51 -11.02 -8.56
C GLY A 64 -2.39 -9.50 -8.73
N TRP A 65 -2.18 -8.81 -7.61
CA TRP A 65 -2.07 -7.35 -7.56
C TRP A 65 -0.73 -6.85 -8.08
N GLU A 66 0.31 -7.69 -8.05
CA GLU A 66 1.67 -7.37 -8.47
C GLU A 66 1.68 -6.92 -9.93
N SER A 67 0.91 -7.60 -10.78
CA SER A 67 0.83 -7.29 -12.22
C SER A 67 0.27 -5.88 -12.50
N LEU A 68 -0.57 -5.36 -11.61
CA LEU A 68 -1.10 -4.00 -11.68
C LEU A 68 -0.07 -2.96 -11.24
N MET A 69 0.72 -3.26 -10.20
CA MET A 69 1.81 -2.41 -9.71
C MET A 69 2.99 -2.36 -10.69
N GLU A 70 3.27 -3.47 -11.37
CA GLU A 70 4.28 -3.55 -12.42
C GLU A 70 3.98 -2.62 -13.61
N LYS A 71 2.69 -2.42 -13.93
CA LYS A 71 2.27 -1.84 -15.21
C LYS A 71 1.59 -0.48 -15.12
N TYR A 72 0.79 -0.25 -14.07
CA TYR A 72 -0.21 0.82 -14.09
C TYR A 72 -0.19 1.71 -12.83
N TYR A 73 0.05 1.13 -11.65
CA TYR A 73 -0.13 1.85 -10.37
C TYR A 73 1.17 1.97 -9.58
N ASP A 74 1.27 3.04 -8.79
CA ASP A 74 2.46 3.44 -8.07
C ASP A 74 2.37 3.17 -6.57
N VAL A 75 1.15 3.22 -6.00
CA VAL A 75 0.90 2.80 -4.62
C VAL A 75 -0.38 1.99 -4.54
N MET A 76 -0.41 1.05 -3.61
CA MET A 76 -1.58 0.23 -3.31
C MET A 76 -1.60 -0.10 -1.83
N TYR A 77 -2.80 -0.24 -1.29
CA TYR A 77 -2.99 -1.06 -0.10
C TYR A 77 -4.07 -2.11 -0.30
N SER A 78 -3.95 -3.20 0.44
CA SER A 78 -4.95 -4.25 0.55
C SER A 78 -5.18 -4.57 2.01
N GLU A 79 -6.44 -4.86 2.35
CA GLU A 79 -6.86 -5.36 3.66
C GLU A 79 -7.56 -6.70 3.45
N SER A 80 -7.09 -7.72 4.17
CA SER A 80 -7.74 -9.03 4.28
C SER A 80 -7.68 -9.46 5.74
N TYR A 81 -8.85 -9.60 6.38
CA TYR A 81 -8.94 -9.77 7.84
C TYR A 81 -8.25 -8.60 8.57
N ASP A 82 -7.27 -8.89 9.43
CA ASP A 82 -6.45 -7.90 10.14
C ASP A 82 -5.06 -7.71 9.49
N TRP A 83 -4.82 -8.36 8.34
CA TRP A 83 -3.56 -8.23 7.60
C TRP A 83 -3.68 -7.17 6.51
N TRP A 84 -2.64 -6.35 6.45
CA TRP A 84 -2.49 -5.28 5.50
C TRP A 84 -1.28 -5.53 4.62
N THR A 85 -1.47 -5.31 3.32
CA THR A 85 -0.38 -5.26 2.34
C THR A 85 -0.27 -3.84 1.85
N LEU A 86 0.87 -3.18 2.07
CA LEU A 86 1.14 -1.82 1.60
C LEU A 86 2.23 -1.88 0.53
N ALA A 87 1.92 -1.50 -0.70
CA ALA A 87 2.85 -1.58 -1.81
C ALA A 87 3.19 -0.20 -2.38
N MET A 88 4.48 0.02 -2.67
CA MET A 88 5.02 1.23 -3.30
C MET A 88 5.91 0.83 -4.48
N ALA A 89 5.51 1.19 -5.70
CA ALA A 89 6.21 0.86 -6.92
C ALA A 89 6.76 2.11 -7.64
N PHE A 90 8.01 2.04 -8.08
CA PHE A 90 8.68 3.13 -8.79
C PHE A 90 9.83 2.64 -9.66
N ASP A 91 10.27 3.46 -10.60
CA ASP A 91 11.47 3.16 -11.38
C ASP A 91 12.73 3.55 -10.60
N ALA A 92 13.70 2.65 -10.56
CA ALA A 92 14.97 2.81 -9.86
C ALA A 92 16.12 2.20 -10.66
N ASP A 93 17.33 2.71 -10.46
CA ASP A 93 18.53 2.08 -11.02
C ASP A 93 18.90 0.80 -10.23
N GLN A 94 19.70 -0.06 -10.85
CA GLN A 94 20.09 -1.35 -10.24
C GLN A 94 20.86 -1.18 -8.93
N LYS A 95 21.54 -0.04 -8.74
CA LYS A 95 22.23 0.28 -7.49
C LYS A 95 21.21 0.52 -6.36
N THR A 96 20.20 1.34 -6.64
CA THR A 96 19.12 1.69 -5.70
C THR A 96 18.30 0.45 -5.35
N ILE A 97 17.95 -0.38 -6.33
CA ILE A 97 17.27 -1.67 -6.09
C ILE A 97 18.09 -2.55 -5.15
N LYS A 98 19.40 -2.67 -5.40
CA LYS A 98 20.29 -3.46 -4.54
C LYS A 98 20.38 -2.92 -3.11
N GLU A 99 20.39 -1.61 -2.91
CA GLU A 99 20.39 -1.02 -1.56
C GLU A 99 19.06 -1.25 -0.83
N ILE A 100 17.91 -1.10 -1.52
CA ILE A 100 16.58 -1.34 -0.93
C ILE A 100 16.43 -2.80 -0.51
N LYS A 101 16.91 -3.76 -1.31
CA LYS A 101 16.88 -5.20 -1.00
C LYS A 101 17.56 -5.58 0.31
N ARG A 102 18.44 -4.73 0.84
CA ARG A 102 19.11 -4.97 2.13
C ARG A 102 18.18 -4.81 3.33
N TYR A 103 16.99 -4.25 3.12
CA TYR A 103 15.93 -4.12 4.12
C TYR A 103 14.82 -5.15 3.95
N GLU A 104 14.98 -6.12 3.02
CA GLU A 104 14.06 -7.25 2.90
C GLU A 104 14.22 -8.18 4.09
N PHE A 105 13.11 -8.53 4.73
CA PHE A 105 13.08 -9.50 5.82
C PHE A 105 11.67 -10.05 6.00
N ARG A 106 11.58 -11.25 6.57
CA ARG A 106 10.34 -11.88 7.03
C ARG A 106 10.45 -12.07 8.53
N GLY A 107 9.51 -11.51 9.27
CA GLY A 107 9.34 -11.72 10.71
C GLY A 107 8.17 -12.67 10.99
N THR A 108 7.74 -12.69 12.25
CA THR A 108 6.61 -13.50 12.73
C THR A 108 5.31 -13.19 11.97
N ASP A 109 4.43 -14.19 11.81
CA ASP A 109 3.13 -14.07 11.13
C ASP A 109 3.20 -13.49 9.69
N ASP A 110 4.32 -13.72 9.00
CA ASP A 110 4.61 -13.23 7.65
C ASP A 110 4.67 -11.70 7.54
N LEU A 111 4.82 -11.01 8.66
CA LEU A 111 5.05 -9.57 8.68
C LEU A 111 6.47 -9.24 8.18
N GLY A 112 6.63 -8.04 7.65
CA GLY A 112 7.95 -7.54 7.27
C GLY A 112 7.95 -6.81 5.93
N VAL A 113 9.05 -6.93 5.21
CA VAL A 113 9.31 -6.18 3.98
C VAL A 113 9.76 -7.13 2.88
N SER A 114 9.12 -7.04 1.72
CA SER A 114 9.51 -7.73 0.48
C SER A 114 9.87 -6.72 -0.61
N VAL A 115 10.90 -7.02 -1.41
CA VAL A 115 11.41 -6.15 -2.46
C VAL A 115 11.54 -6.92 -3.78
N ASP A 116 10.52 -6.80 -4.62
CA ASP A 116 10.52 -7.35 -5.97
C ASP A 116 10.97 -6.30 -7.01
N SER A 117 11.44 -6.75 -8.18
CA SER A 117 11.78 -5.85 -9.27
C SER A 117 11.63 -6.51 -10.63
N LYS A 118 11.02 -5.78 -11.57
CA LYS A 118 10.92 -6.17 -12.98
C LYS A 118 11.60 -5.13 -13.87
N GLY A 119 12.79 -5.46 -14.34
CA GLY A 119 13.65 -4.50 -15.02
C GLY A 119 14.08 -3.39 -14.06
N ASN A 120 13.61 -2.17 -14.30
CA ASN A 120 13.88 -1.02 -13.43
C ASN A 120 12.74 -0.68 -12.48
N ARG A 121 11.56 -1.31 -12.65
CA ARG A 121 10.43 -1.08 -11.76
C ARG A 121 10.61 -1.93 -10.50
N VAL A 122 10.85 -1.28 -9.37
CA VAL A 122 10.90 -1.92 -8.05
C VAL A 122 9.54 -1.81 -7.38
N ILE A 123 9.16 -2.85 -6.65
CA ILE A 123 7.95 -2.90 -5.83
C ILE A 123 8.40 -3.22 -4.40
N VAL A 124 8.22 -2.25 -3.50
CA VAL A 124 8.48 -2.43 -2.07
C VAL A 124 7.15 -2.70 -1.39
N THR A 125 7.06 -3.84 -0.72
CA THR A 125 5.84 -4.32 -0.07
C THR A 125 6.09 -4.42 1.42
N ILE A 126 5.19 -3.85 2.22
CA ILE A 126 5.17 -4.00 3.67
C ILE A 126 3.96 -4.87 4.01
N TYR A 127 4.22 -6.02 4.63
CA TYR A 127 3.21 -6.88 5.24
C TYR A 127 3.12 -6.49 6.71
N CYS A 128 1.97 -5.98 7.13
CA CYS A 128 1.79 -5.41 8.47
C CYS A 128 0.39 -5.69 9.02
N ARG A 129 0.23 -5.44 10.32
CA ARG A 129 -1.07 -5.15 10.90
C ARG A 129 -1.14 -3.66 11.23
N LEU A 130 -2.31 -3.06 11.02
CA LEU A 130 -2.53 -1.66 11.41
C LEU A 130 -3.31 -1.62 12.71
N SER A 131 -2.90 -0.74 13.61
CA SER A 131 -3.56 -0.51 14.90
C SER A 131 -5.06 -0.26 14.69
N PRO A 132 -5.95 -0.81 15.54
CA PRO A 132 -7.39 -0.53 15.47
C PRO A 132 -7.77 0.95 15.66
N GLU A 133 -6.83 1.76 16.19
CA GLU A 133 -6.95 3.21 16.36
C GLU A 133 -6.52 3.98 15.09
N PHE A 134 -5.86 3.30 14.15
CA PHE A 134 -5.55 3.85 12.85
C PHE A 134 -6.84 3.99 12.04
N HIS A 135 -7.12 5.21 11.61
CA HIS A 135 -8.24 5.51 10.74
C HIS A 135 -7.69 6.16 9.48
N ALA A 136 -7.57 5.37 8.43
CA ALA A 136 -7.20 5.83 7.09
C ALA A 136 -8.19 6.83 6.49
N ASN A 137 -9.31 7.13 7.15
CA ASN A 137 -10.33 8.00 6.58
C ASN A 137 -11.12 8.82 7.63
N ASN A 138 -11.25 10.12 7.38
CA ASN A 138 -12.23 11.02 8.01
C ASN A 138 -13.10 11.74 6.94
N ASN A 139 -13.17 11.22 5.72
CA ASN A 139 -14.14 11.62 4.69
C ASN A 139 -14.61 10.38 3.93
N SER A 140 -15.60 9.69 4.51
CA SER A 140 -16.45 8.74 3.80
C SER A 140 -17.70 9.51 3.33
N ASP A 141 -17.60 10.22 2.22
CA ASP A 141 -18.76 10.40 1.35
C ASP A 141 -18.60 9.35 0.24
N TYR A 142 -19.35 8.27 0.39
CA TYR A 142 -19.60 7.34 -0.70
C TYR A 142 -20.50 8.07 -1.69
N ASP A 143 -19.90 8.84 -2.61
CA ASP A 143 -20.67 9.39 -3.72
C ASP A 143 -21.01 8.25 -4.67
N TYR A 144 -22.30 7.93 -4.70
CA TYR A 144 -22.91 7.26 -5.84
C TYR A 144 -22.63 8.14 -7.06
N TYR A 145 -21.69 7.75 -7.91
CA TYR A 145 -21.53 8.40 -9.22
C TYR A 145 -22.76 8.05 -10.08
N GLU A 146 -23.74 8.96 -10.10
CA GLU A 146 -24.70 9.07 -11.19
C GLU A 146 -23.94 9.34 -12.49
N ASP A 147 -24.37 8.66 -13.56
CA ASP A 147 -23.84 8.85 -14.91
C ASP A 147 -23.97 10.31 -15.32
N GLU A 148 -22.84 11.02 -15.43
CA GLU A 148 -22.72 12.12 -16.37
C GLU A 148 -21.54 11.84 -17.30
N GLU A 149 -21.90 11.45 -18.52
CA GLU A 149 -21.03 11.52 -19.70
C GLU A 149 -20.69 12.99 -19.98
N GLU A 150 -19.78 13.60 -19.21
CA GLU A 150 -19.05 14.79 -19.67
C GLU A 150 -17.55 14.60 -19.46
N GLU A 151 -16.90 14.26 -20.56
CA GLU A 151 -15.46 14.14 -20.74
C GLU A 151 -14.86 15.55 -20.82
N ASP A 152 -14.81 16.26 -19.68
CA ASP A 152 -14.07 17.52 -19.58
C ASP A 152 -12.72 17.31 -18.88
N GLU A 153 -11.66 17.77 -19.55
CA GLU A 153 -10.25 17.73 -19.19
C GLU A 153 -9.93 18.55 -17.92
N LEU A 154 -10.51 18.19 -16.78
CA LEU A 154 -10.01 18.65 -15.49
C LEU A 154 -8.88 17.69 -15.08
N GLU A 155 -7.66 18.21 -15.12
CA GLU A 155 -6.48 17.57 -14.56
C GLU A 155 -6.70 17.45 -13.03
N GLU A 156 -7.40 16.38 -12.62
CA GLU A 156 -7.73 16.06 -11.23
C GLU A 156 -6.48 16.08 -10.36
N ALA A 157 -6.65 16.56 -9.13
CA ALA A 157 -5.61 16.70 -8.12
C ALA A 157 -4.66 15.49 -8.08
N ILE A 158 -3.36 15.75 -7.96
CA ILE A 158 -2.30 14.73 -7.85
C ILE A 158 -2.44 13.95 -6.52
N GLU A 159 -3.23 14.46 -5.58
CA GLU A 159 -3.51 13.82 -4.29
C GLU A 159 -4.79 12.99 -4.37
N SER A 160 -4.74 11.75 -3.89
CA SER A 160 -5.92 10.91 -3.72
C SER A 160 -6.80 11.50 -2.61
N GLU A 161 -8.12 11.33 -2.68
CA GLU A 161 -8.98 11.61 -1.51
C GLU A 161 -8.74 10.61 -0.37
N ASP A 162 -8.04 9.51 -0.67
CA ASP A 162 -7.64 8.48 0.26
C ASP A 162 -6.34 8.84 1.00
N SER A 163 -6.44 9.00 2.32
CA SER A 163 -5.31 9.46 3.12
C SER A 163 -4.20 8.42 3.26
N LEU A 164 -4.51 7.11 3.21
CA LEU A 164 -3.50 6.06 3.26
C LEU A 164 -2.76 5.97 1.92
N LEU A 165 -3.46 6.06 0.78
CA LEU A 165 -2.78 6.15 -0.52
C LEU A 165 -1.85 7.36 -0.60
N ASN A 166 -2.28 8.52 -0.08
CA ASN A 166 -1.42 9.71 0.01
C ASN A 166 -0.22 9.51 0.95
N LEU A 167 -0.43 8.83 2.08
CA LEU A 167 0.64 8.51 3.01
C LEU A 167 1.68 7.60 2.36
N LEU A 168 1.25 6.59 1.61
CA LEU A 168 2.12 5.71 0.82
C LEU A 168 2.82 6.48 -0.29
N ALA A 169 2.13 7.39 -0.98
CA ALA A 169 2.72 8.24 -2.01
C ALA A 169 3.88 9.10 -1.47
N GLN A 170 3.71 9.71 -0.29
CA GLN A 170 4.77 10.48 0.37
C GLN A 170 5.94 9.59 0.79
N ASN A 171 5.66 8.40 1.34
CA ASN A 171 6.68 7.46 1.77
C ASN A 171 7.49 6.89 0.59
N ARG A 172 6.81 6.62 -0.53
CA ARG A 172 7.42 6.23 -1.81
C ARG A 172 8.46 7.24 -2.30
N GLU A 173 8.20 8.54 -2.18
CA GLU A 173 9.16 9.57 -2.59
C GLU A 173 10.44 9.56 -1.72
N TYR A 174 10.35 9.20 -0.44
CA TYR A 174 11.56 8.99 0.38
C TYR A 174 12.37 7.80 -0.13
N LEU A 175 11.71 6.66 -0.41
CA LEU A 175 12.38 5.47 -0.94
C LEU A 175 13.07 5.73 -2.28
N LYS A 176 12.41 6.44 -3.20
CA LYS A 176 12.98 6.89 -4.48
C LYS A 176 14.25 7.72 -4.31
N ASN A 177 14.30 8.53 -3.26
CA ASN A 177 15.43 9.41 -2.95
C ASN A 177 16.50 8.75 -2.04
N GLY A 178 16.41 7.44 -1.81
CA GLY A 178 17.39 6.68 -1.02
C GLY A 178 17.23 6.83 0.50
N ASP A 179 16.08 7.31 0.96
CA ASP A 179 15.75 7.41 2.38
C ASP A 179 14.96 6.17 2.83
N TYR A 180 15.69 5.22 3.39
CA TYR A 180 15.18 3.91 3.81
C TYR A 180 14.76 3.84 5.27
N ARG A 181 14.59 4.99 5.94
CA ARG A 181 14.21 5.06 7.36
C ARG A 181 12.86 4.42 7.66
N LEU A 182 11.93 4.45 6.71
CA LEU A 182 10.68 3.71 6.83
C LEU A 182 10.95 2.19 6.93
N LEU A 183 11.73 1.63 6.01
CA LEU A 183 11.98 0.18 5.97
C LEU A 183 12.74 -0.29 7.20
N TYR A 184 13.72 0.50 7.66
CA TYR A 184 14.40 0.23 8.92
C TYR A 184 13.45 0.29 10.11
N GLY A 185 12.55 1.27 10.16
CA GLY A 185 11.53 1.36 11.22
C GLY A 185 10.59 0.14 11.22
N VAL A 186 10.17 -0.34 10.05
CA VAL A 186 9.39 -1.59 9.94
C VAL A 186 10.19 -2.78 10.45
N TRP A 187 11.48 -2.86 10.14
CA TRP A 187 12.38 -3.88 10.71
C TRP A 187 12.52 -3.77 12.23
N GLN A 188 12.52 -2.57 12.80
CA GLN A 188 12.55 -2.42 14.26
C GLN A 188 11.26 -2.93 14.93
N GLU A 189 10.12 -2.85 14.25
CA GLU A 189 8.84 -3.33 14.79
C GLU A 189 8.63 -4.84 14.58
N TYR A 190 9.07 -5.40 13.45
CA TYR A 190 8.75 -6.78 13.07
C TYR A 190 9.97 -7.71 12.88
N GLY A 191 11.18 -7.17 12.84
CA GLY A 191 12.39 -7.93 12.53
C GLY A 191 13.00 -8.68 13.72
N PHE A 192 12.55 -8.40 14.94
CA PHE A 192 12.96 -9.15 16.12
C PHE A 192 11.93 -10.25 16.39
N GLU A 193 12.32 -11.50 16.15
CA GLU A 193 11.55 -12.66 16.61
C GLU A 193 11.66 -12.78 18.14
N SER A 194 10.62 -13.33 18.76
CA SER A 194 10.60 -13.63 20.21
C SER A 194 11.82 -14.45 20.64
N GLU A 195 12.16 -14.46 21.94
CA GLU A 195 13.34 -15.14 22.52
C GLU A 195 13.50 -16.64 22.16
N GLU A 196 12.52 -17.26 21.49
CA GLU A 196 12.46 -18.69 21.15
C GLU A 196 12.88 -19.04 19.70
N GLU A 197 12.96 -18.08 18.78
CA GLU A 197 13.35 -18.32 17.37
C GLU A 197 14.67 -17.57 17.02
N GLU A 198 15.62 -18.29 16.43
CA GLU A 198 16.88 -17.69 15.95
C GLU A 198 16.60 -16.95 14.63
N PHE A 199 16.65 -15.62 14.65
CA PHE A 199 16.58 -14.80 13.43
C PHE A 199 17.62 -15.26 12.40
N GLU A 200 17.17 -15.87 11.30
CA GLU A 200 18.03 -16.37 10.23
C GLU A 200 18.44 -15.28 9.21
N GLY A 201 18.08 -14.01 9.43
CA GLY A 201 18.32 -12.90 8.51
C GLY A 201 19.58 -12.07 8.76
N GLU A 202 19.91 -11.18 7.83
CA GLU A 202 20.87 -10.10 8.08
C GLU A 202 20.19 -8.90 8.74
N VAL A 203 20.79 -8.34 9.78
CA VAL A 203 20.33 -7.08 10.37
C VAL A 203 20.60 -5.95 9.36
N PRO A 204 19.57 -5.20 8.90
CA PRO A 204 19.76 -4.10 7.99
C PRO A 204 20.58 -2.98 8.64
N LEU A 205 21.33 -2.24 7.83
CA LEU A 205 22.08 -1.08 8.33
C LEU A 205 21.13 0.02 8.80
N GLU A 206 21.37 0.55 10.00
CA GLU A 206 20.66 1.72 10.49
C GLU A 206 20.89 2.94 9.58
N PRO A 207 19.85 3.53 8.98
CA PRO A 207 19.99 4.74 8.20
C PRO A 207 20.34 5.95 9.09
N PRO A 208 21.02 6.96 8.56
CA PRO A 208 21.35 8.15 9.36
C PRO A 208 20.09 8.95 9.74
N LYS A 209 20.13 9.64 10.88
CA LYS A 209 19.07 10.57 11.37
C LYS A 209 17.73 9.87 11.68
N MET A 210 17.78 8.70 12.31
CA MET A 210 16.59 8.03 12.87
C MET A 210 15.90 8.85 13.98
N ASP A 211 16.62 9.75 14.65
CA ASP A 211 16.08 10.69 15.64
C ASP A 211 15.14 11.76 15.02
N LYS A 212 15.20 11.96 13.70
CA LYS A 212 14.48 13.03 12.97
C LYS A 212 13.76 12.48 11.75
N LEU A 213 12.77 11.63 12.00
CA LEU A 213 11.90 11.10 10.95
C LEU A 213 10.95 12.18 10.38
N PRO A 214 10.74 12.21 9.05
CA PRO A 214 9.66 12.96 8.42
C PRO A 214 8.29 12.56 8.99
N GLN A 215 7.32 13.48 8.92
CA GLN A 215 6.01 13.28 9.53
C GLN A 215 5.26 12.06 8.98
N SER A 216 5.33 11.82 7.66
CA SER A 216 4.69 10.66 7.03
C SER A 216 5.35 9.33 7.38
N ILE A 217 6.68 9.28 7.53
CA ILE A 217 7.35 8.08 8.06
C ILE A 217 6.91 7.82 9.50
N LYS A 218 6.94 8.85 10.36
CA LYS A 218 6.48 8.72 11.76
C LYS A 218 5.05 8.22 11.85
N TYR A 219 4.17 8.79 11.04
CA TYR A 219 2.75 8.47 11.08
C TYR A 219 2.49 7.04 10.64
N LEU A 220 3.12 6.59 9.55
CA LEU A 220 2.99 5.21 9.08
C LEU A 220 3.56 4.21 10.10
N LEU A 221 4.75 4.47 10.66
CA LEU A 221 5.33 3.61 11.70
C LEU A 221 4.45 3.56 12.98
N SER A 222 3.85 4.68 13.38
CA SER A 222 2.95 4.71 14.53
C SER A 222 1.63 3.98 14.31
N ALA A 223 1.28 3.71 13.05
CA ALA A 223 0.09 2.97 12.68
C ALA A 223 0.31 1.45 12.74
N LEU A 224 1.56 0.98 12.72
CA LEU A 224 1.88 -0.44 12.80
C LEU A 224 1.48 -0.98 14.18
N GLU A 225 0.70 -2.05 14.20
CA GLU A 225 0.42 -2.79 15.41
C GLU A 225 1.65 -3.60 15.80
N ARG A 226 2.06 -3.51 17.07
CA ARG A 226 3.20 -4.26 17.62
C ARG A 226 2.72 -5.64 18.05
N ILE A 227 3.46 -6.69 17.63
CA ILE A 227 3.18 -8.08 18.01
C ILE A 227 3.98 -8.47 19.25
#